data_AF-A0A967BGX0-F1
#
_entry.id   AF-A0A967BGX0-F1
#
_cell.length_a   1.000
_cell.length_b   1.000
_cell.length_c   1.000
_cell.angle_alpha   90.00
_cell.angle_beta   90.00
_cell.angle_gamma   90.00
#
_symmetry.space_group_name_H-M   'P 1'
#
loop_
_entity.id
_entity.type
_entity.pdbx_description
1 polymer ?
#
loop_
_entity_poly.entity_id
_entity_poly.type
_entity_poly.pdbx_seq_one_letter_code
_entity_poly.pdbx_strand_id
1 'polypeptide(L)'
;MSESISTTGAPPPELPGGSEEHQGNPWERRAELGASKGFLEALKLFIVSPGEAFAQTRCQGDYGSPLLFAIVLGWVGVLIGKVWELLFGVSVLSAFPLEMREQLPFLVGGSTFGLVLTLVLAPIYILVALFIWSALLHLCLVLVGGLKQSKAGFEGTFRVVSYATVAQLGSLIPVFGSVVTLVWTIVLGVVGITSLHKSSQGQAIAALLIPLALCCLCVMLFMMSIGAGLLAAFAAQG
;
A
#
# COMPACT_ATOMS: atom_id res chain seq x y z
N MET A 1 67.95 -38.01 8.35
CA MET A 1 67.84 -36.61 8.79
C MET A 1 66.62 -36.05 8.10
N SER A 2 65.53 -35.97 8.85
CA SER A 2 64.18 -35.65 8.40
C SER A 2 63.91 -34.17 8.64
N GLU A 3 63.79 -33.37 7.58
CA GLU A 3 63.35 -31.98 7.67
C GLU A 3 61.86 -31.90 7.31
N SER A 4 61.02 -31.75 8.34
CA SER A 4 59.60 -31.44 8.21
C SER A 4 59.43 -29.95 7.97
N ILE A 5 59.10 -29.55 6.74
CA ILE A 5 58.70 -28.19 6.40
C ILE A 5 57.28 -27.97 6.98
N SER A 6 57.23 -27.35 8.15
CA SER A 6 55.99 -26.81 8.73
C SER A 6 55.59 -25.56 7.96
N THR A 7 54.77 -25.72 6.92
CA THR A 7 54.11 -24.60 6.28
C THR A 7 53.01 -24.09 7.21
N THR A 8 53.33 -23.06 7.99
CA THR A 8 52.37 -22.27 8.75
C THR A 8 51.39 -21.64 7.76
N GLY A 9 50.25 -22.28 7.53
CA GLY A 9 49.17 -21.73 6.73
C GLY A 9 48.66 -20.45 7.39
N ALA A 10 48.80 -19.33 6.70
CA ALA A 10 48.10 -18.10 7.08
C ALA A 10 46.59 -18.41 7.14
N PRO A 11 45.85 -17.90 8.14
CA PRO A 11 44.41 -18.05 8.15
C PRO A 11 43.83 -17.44 6.86
N PRO A 12 42.79 -18.05 6.25
CA PRO A 12 42.13 -17.49 5.08
C PRO A 12 41.74 -16.04 5.35
N PRO A 13 41.79 -15.13 4.35
CA PRO A 13 41.21 -13.82 4.53
C PRO A 13 39.75 -14.02 4.91
N GLU A 14 39.37 -13.59 6.12
CA GLU A 14 37.98 -13.44 6.46
C GLU A 14 37.39 -12.48 5.42
N LEU A 15 36.66 -13.06 4.47
CA LEU A 15 35.75 -12.28 3.63
C LEU A 15 34.95 -11.41 4.59
N PRO A 16 34.74 -10.11 4.32
CA PRO A 16 33.80 -9.31 5.08
C PRO A 16 32.38 -9.85 4.81
N GLY A 17 32.07 -11.01 5.38
CA GLY A 17 30.74 -11.51 5.64
C GLY A 17 30.23 -10.89 6.93
N GLY A 18 30.37 -9.57 7.04
CA GLY A 18 29.46 -8.80 7.87
C GLY A 18 28.12 -8.89 7.17
N SER A 19 27.13 -9.43 7.87
CA SER A 19 25.73 -9.22 7.55
C SER A 19 25.54 -7.78 7.07
N GLU A 20 25.31 -7.58 5.76
CA GLU A 20 24.67 -6.36 5.29
C GLU A 20 23.22 -6.43 5.80
N GLU A 21 23.06 -6.23 7.12
CA GLU A 21 21.85 -5.67 7.68
C GLU A 21 21.65 -4.37 6.91
N HIS A 22 20.78 -4.45 5.90
CA HIS A 22 20.35 -3.29 5.17
C HIS A 22 19.85 -2.31 6.24
N GLN A 23 20.55 -1.19 6.40
CA GLN A 23 20.30 -0.24 7.50
C GLN A 23 18.86 0.32 7.49
N GLY A 24 18.08 0.01 6.45
CA GLY A 24 16.72 0.44 6.25
C GLY A 24 16.67 1.59 5.25
N ASN A 25 15.50 1.78 4.66
CA ASN A 25 15.23 2.96 3.85
C ASN A 25 15.29 4.23 4.73
N PRO A 26 15.31 5.45 4.15
CA PRO A 26 15.46 6.69 4.92
C PRO A 26 14.42 6.88 6.06
N TRP A 27 13.20 6.34 5.91
CA TRP A 27 12.18 6.40 6.95
C TRP A 27 12.43 5.43 8.11
N GLU A 28 12.98 4.26 7.82
CA GLU A 28 13.39 3.30 8.85
C GLU A 28 14.58 3.85 9.65
N ARG A 29 15.43 4.64 9.02
CA ARG A 29 16.57 5.36 9.62
C ARG A 29 16.21 6.72 10.20
N ARG A 30 14.92 7.00 10.43
CA ARG A 30 14.44 8.29 10.95
C ARG A 30 15.02 8.70 12.31
N ALA A 31 15.49 7.74 13.11
CA ALA A 31 16.16 8.03 14.39
C ALA A 31 17.51 8.72 14.17
N GLU A 32 18.19 8.44 13.05
CA GLU A 32 19.46 9.04 12.65
C GLU A 32 19.26 10.31 11.83
N LEU A 33 18.33 10.27 10.87
CA LEU A 33 18.12 11.35 9.90
C LEU A 33 17.18 12.45 10.40
N GLY A 34 16.42 12.17 11.47
CA GLY A 34 15.27 12.97 11.92
C GLY A 34 13.98 12.58 11.18
N ALA A 35 12.84 12.65 11.88
CA ALA A 35 11.55 12.17 11.38
C ALA A 35 11.12 12.80 10.05
N SER A 36 11.13 14.14 9.97
CA SER A 36 10.67 14.86 8.77
C SER A 36 11.58 14.64 7.57
N LYS A 37 12.90 14.67 7.79
CA LYS A 37 13.89 14.45 6.72
C LYS A 37 13.83 13.02 6.21
N GLY A 38 13.83 12.03 7.11
CA GLY A 38 13.69 10.62 6.75
C GLY A 38 12.38 10.33 6.01
N PHE A 39 11.28 10.98 6.39
CA PHE A 39 10.00 10.87 5.69
C PHE A 39 10.08 11.42 4.26
N LEU A 40 10.55 12.66 4.09
CA LEU A 40 10.64 13.30 2.77
C LEU A 40 11.62 12.60 1.83
N GLU A 41 12.75 12.13 2.36
CA GLU A 41 13.72 11.35 1.59
C GLU A 41 13.15 9.99 1.18
N ALA A 42 12.47 9.27 2.08
CA ALA A 42 11.81 8.03 1.74
C ALA A 42 10.70 8.25 0.71
N LEU A 43 9.88 9.29 0.90
CA LEU A 43 8.81 9.66 -0.02
C LEU A 43 9.34 9.87 -1.44
N LYS A 44 10.37 10.72 -1.57
CA LYS A 44 11.04 10.97 -2.84
C LYS A 44 11.63 9.69 -3.43
N LEU A 45 12.27 8.87 -2.61
CA LEU A 45 12.93 7.64 -3.05
C LEU A 45 11.91 6.63 -3.61
N PHE A 46 10.79 6.40 -2.93
CA PHE A 46 9.74 5.50 -3.43
C PHE A 46 9.03 6.03 -4.68
N ILE A 47 8.93 7.35 -4.86
CA ILE A 47 8.34 7.94 -6.07
C ILE A 47 9.30 7.88 -7.26
N VAL A 48 10.58 8.16 -7.05
CA VAL A 48 11.54 8.35 -8.16
C VAL A 48 12.29 7.07 -8.49
N SER A 49 12.72 6.32 -7.47
CA SER A 49 13.60 5.14 -7.61
C SER A 49 13.08 3.97 -6.75
N PRO A 50 11.90 3.40 -7.06
CA PRO A 50 11.28 2.36 -6.24
C PRO A 50 12.15 1.10 -6.09
N GLY A 51 12.96 0.76 -7.11
CA GLY A 51 13.90 -0.36 -7.04
C GLY A 51 14.95 -0.16 -5.94
N GLU A 52 15.55 1.03 -5.88
CA GLU A 52 16.49 1.39 -4.82
C GLU A 52 15.80 1.48 -3.46
N ALA A 53 14.58 2.03 -3.41
CA ALA A 53 13.79 2.16 -2.18
C ALA A 53 13.54 0.80 -1.53
N PHE A 54 13.05 -0.17 -2.31
CA PHE A 54 12.77 -1.52 -1.82
C PHE A 54 14.03 -2.38 -1.67
N ALA A 55 15.13 -2.06 -2.36
CA ALA A 55 16.41 -2.70 -2.09
C ALA A 55 16.93 -2.31 -0.70
N GLN A 56 16.81 -1.04 -0.29
CA GLN A 56 17.25 -0.55 1.02
C GLN A 56 16.31 -0.93 2.17
N THR A 57 15.08 -1.31 1.88
CA THR A 57 14.06 -1.62 2.89
C THR A 57 14.38 -2.92 3.63
N ARG A 58 14.30 -2.91 4.97
CA ARG A 58 14.52 -4.12 5.78
C ARG A 58 13.49 -5.20 5.44
N CYS A 59 13.93 -6.46 5.39
CA CYS A 59 13.02 -7.59 5.17
C CYS A 59 12.17 -7.91 6.41
N GLN A 60 12.70 -7.66 7.62
CA GLN A 60 12.06 -7.93 8.91
C GLN A 60 12.56 -6.94 9.99
N GLY A 61 11.90 -6.89 11.14
CA GLY A 61 12.35 -6.20 12.35
C GLY A 61 11.24 -5.48 13.14
N ASP A 62 10.18 -5.00 12.48
CA ASP A 62 9.08 -4.26 13.11
C ASP A 62 7.91 -3.97 12.16
N TYR A 63 6.69 -3.97 12.69
CA TYR A 63 5.49 -3.52 11.96
C TYR A 63 5.22 -2.01 12.15
N GLY A 64 5.82 -1.38 13.16
CA GLY A 64 5.51 0.00 13.55
C GLY A 64 5.99 1.04 12.54
N SER A 65 7.21 0.92 12.03
CA SER A 65 7.79 1.84 11.06
C SER A 65 7.00 1.88 9.74
N PRO A 66 6.75 0.74 9.06
CA PRO A 66 5.92 0.75 7.84
C PRO A 66 4.48 1.25 8.13
N LEU A 67 3.87 0.84 9.24
CA LEU A 67 2.52 1.29 9.61
C LEU A 67 2.45 2.81 9.81
N LEU A 68 3.39 3.40 10.54
CA LEU A 68 3.42 4.85 10.77
C LEU A 68 3.59 5.62 9.46
N PHE A 69 4.44 5.14 8.55
CA PHE A 69 4.58 5.74 7.22
C PHE A 69 3.25 5.75 6.47
N ALA A 70 2.57 4.60 6.45
CA ALA A 70 1.31 4.42 5.76
C ALA A 70 0.16 5.21 6.40
N ILE A 71 0.14 5.35 7.74
CA ILE A 71 -0.83 6.20 8.45
C ILE A 71 -0.63 7.67 8.07
N VAL A 72 0.61 8.17 8.11
CA VAL A 72 0.89 9.58 7.76
C VAL A 72 0.44 9.88 6.33
N LEU A 73 0.77 9.01 5.37
CA LEU A 73 0.33 9.18 3.98
C LEU A 73 -1.16 8.97 3.78
N GLY A 74 -1.74 7.98 4.47
CA GLY A 74 -3.17 7.70 4.41
C GLY A 74 -3.99 8.89 4.92
N TRP A 75 -3.54 9.57 5.97
CA TRP A 75 -4.15 10.82 6.44
C TRP A 75 -4.12 11.92 5.38
N VAL A 76 -2.99 12.09 4.69
CA VAL A 76 -2.90 13.04 3.57
C VAL A 76 -3.92 12.68 2.48
N GLY A 77 -4.05 11.39 2.13
CA GLY A 77 -5.06 10.91 1.18
C GLY A 77 -6.50 11.21 1.63
N VAL A 78 -6.84 10.99 2.90
CA VAL A 78 -8.16 11.31 3.46
C VAL A 78 -8.45 12.81 3.36
N LEU A 79 -7.48 13.67 3.68
CA LEU A 79 -7.63 15.12 3.59
C LEU A 79 -7.83 15.58 2.15
N ILE A 80 -7.06 15.03 1.20
CA ILE A 80 -7.24 15.29 -0.24
C ILE A 80 -8.65 14.88 -0.68
N GLY A 81 -9.11 13.71 -0.27
CA GLY A 81 -10.46 13.23 -0.54
C GLY A 81 -11.54 14.19 -0.04
N LYS A 82 -11.38 14.71 1.19
CA LYS A 82 -12.31 15.71 1.76
C LYS A 82 -12.28 17.05 1.05
N VAL A 83 -11.11 17.49 0.56
CA VAL A 83 -11.02 18.68 -0.30
C VAL A 83 -11.79 18.45 -1.59
N TRP A 84 -11.66 17.29 -2.23
CA TRP A 84 -12.42 16.98 -3.45
C TRP A 84 -13.92 16.87 -3.20
N GLU A 85 -14.33 16.27 -2.09
CA GLU A 85 -15.72 16.21 -1.68
C GLU A 85 -16.31 17.61 -1.47
N LEU A 86 -15.56 18.54 -0.88
CA LEU A 86 -16.00 19.92 -0.71
C LEU A 86 -16.13 20.66 -2.05
N LEU A 87 -15.17 20.46 -2.96
CA LEU A 87 -15.14 21.15 -4.25
C LEU A 87 -16.16 20.61 -5.26
N PHE A 88 -16.41 19.30 -5.28
CA PHE A 88 -17.22 18.63 -6.31
C PHE A 88 -18.44 17.89 -5.75
N GLY A 89 -18.52 17.65 -4.44
CA GLY A 89 -19.59 16.87 -3.83
C GLY A 89 -20.97 17.51 -3.99
N VAL A 90 -21.05 18.84 -3.97
CA VAL A 90 -22.31 19.58 -4.18
C VAL A 90 -22.86 19.33 -5.59
N SER A 91 -21.98 19.25 -6.59
CA SER A 91 -22.34 18.95 -7.99
C SER A 91 -22.87 17.53 -8.13
N VAL A 92 -22.28 16.55 -7.44
CA VAL A 92 -22.75 15.16 -7.46
C VAL A 92 -24.07 15.00 -6.72
N LEU A 93 -24.23 15.63 -5.55
CA LEU A 93 -25.48 15.66 -4.78
C LEU A 93 -26.65 16.24 -5.60
N SER A 94 -26.37 17.22 -6.45
CA SER A 94 -27.38 17.83 -7.34
C SER A 94 -27.93 16.89 -8.42
N ALA A 95 -27.33 15.71 -8.62
CA ALA A 95 -27.82 14.68 -9.54
C ALA A 95 -28.87 13.75 -8.90
N PHE A 96 -29.02 13.76 -7.57
CA PHE A 96 -29.98 12.90 -6.85
C PHE A 96 -31.32 13.61 -6.58
N PRO A 97 -32.43 12.90 -6.31
CA PRO A 97 -33.71 13.49 -5.89
C PRO A 97 -33.61 14.25 -4.55
N LEU A 98 -34.49 15.22 -4.30
CA LEU A 98 -34.42 16.11 -3.14
C LEU A 98 -34.56 15.35 -1.81
N GLU A 99 -35.43 14.33 -1.74
CA GLU A 99 -35.61 13.51 -0.52
C GLU A 99 -34.32 12.75 -0.14
N MET A 100 -33.53 12.37 -1.14
CA MET A 100 -32.27 11.64 -0.96
C MET A 100 -31.13 12.60 -0.58
N ARG A 101 -31.17 13.85 -1.07
CA ARG A 101 -30.16 14.89 -0.76
C ARG A 101 -30.15 15.31 0.70
N GLU A 102 -31.25 15.22 1.42
CA GLU A 102 -31.28 15.60 2.85
C GLU A 102 -30.67 14.53 3.76
N GLN A 103 -30.74 13.25 3.36
CA GLN A 103 -30.21 12.13 4.13
C GLN A 103 -28.75 11.81 3.78
N LEU A 104 -28.31 12.11 2.55
CA LEU A 104 -26.96 11.82 2.09
C LEU A 104 -25.85 12.47 2.94
N PRO A 105 -25.86 13.79 3.23
CA PRO A 105 -24.75 14.45 3.91
C PRO A 105 -24.41 13.84 5.28
N PHE A 106 -25.41 13.27 5.96
CA PHE A 106 -25.20 12.52 7.20
C PHE A 106 -24.56 11.15 6.95
N LEU A 107 -24.97 10.44 5.89
CA LEU A 107 -24.46 9.11 5.50
C LEU A 107 -23.07 9.14 4.84
N VAL A 108 -22.73 10.16 4.05
CA VAL A 108 -21.42 10.32 3.38
C VAL A 108 -20.42 11.21 4.15
N GLY A 109 -20.79 11.69 5.34
CA GLY A 109 -19.87 12.43 6.21
C GLY A 109 -19.57 13.85 5.75
N GLY A 110 -20.55 14.50 5.11
CA GLY A 110 -20.53 15.91 4.72
C GLY A 110 -20.91 16.88 5.86
N SER A 111 -21.29 16.37 7.03
CA SER A 111 -21.49 17.18 8.24
C SER A 111 -20.17 17.38 9.00
N THR A 112 -20.05 18.47 9.77
CA THR A 112 -18.88 18.73 10.63
C THR A 112 -18.61 17.56 11.60
N PHE A 113 -19.67 16.97 12.15
CA PHE A 113 -19.57 15.77 12.99
C PHE A 113 -19.00 14.58 12.20
N GLY A 114 -19.50 14.34 10.98
CA GLY A 114 -18.99 13.30 10.10
C GLY A 114 -17.52 13.48 9.71
N LEU A 115 -17.08 14.73 9.49
CA LEU A 115 -15.68 15.06 9.24
C LEU A 115 -14.81 14.71 10.46
N VAL A 116 -15.20 15.15 11.66
CA VAL A 116 -14.44 14.84 12.89
C VAL A 116 -14.37 13.33 13.11
N LEU A 117 -15.50 12.63 12.98
CA LEU A 117 -15.54 11.18 13.12
C LEU A 117 -14.64 10.48 12.09
N THR A 118 -14.66 10.94 10.84
CA THR A 118 -13.78 10.41 9.77
C THR A 118 -12.32 10.58 10.13
N LEU A 119 -11.90 11.77 10.58
CA LEU A 119 -10.50 12.03 10.95
C LEU A 119 -10.07 11.18 12.15
N VAL A 120 -10.92 11.02 13.16
CA VAL A 120 -10.60 10.20 14.35
C VAL A 120 -10.51 8.72 14.01
N LEU A 121 -11.41 8.21 13.15
CA LEU A 121 -11.45 6.79 12.79
C LEU A 121 -10.50 6.43 11.64
N ALA A 122 -10.06 7.39 10.82
CA ALA A 122 -9.17 7.17 9.69
C ALA A 122 -7.93 6.32 10.01
N PRO A 123 -7.13 6.60 11.06
CA PRO A 123 -5.93 5.78 11.33
C PRO A 123 -6.27 4.34 11.72
N ILE A 124 -7.39 4.11 12.42
CA ILE A 124 -7.87 2.76 12.75
C ILE A 124 -8.29 2.04 11.47
N TYR A 125 -9.04 2.72 10.60
CA TYR A 125 -9.44 2.18 9.30
C TYR A 125 -8.22 1.84 8.43
N ILE A 126 -7.25 2.74 8.33
CA ILE A 126 -6.00 2.53 7.57
C ILE A 126 -5.25 1.32 8.11
N LEU A 127 -5.08 1.21 9.43
CA LEU A 127 -4.44 0.06 10.07
C LEU A 127 -5.12 -1.24 9.67
N VAL A 128 -6.44 -1.33 9.87
CA VAL A 128 -7.21 -2.54 9.56
C VAL A 128 -7.14 -2.88 8.07
N ALA A 129 -7.30 -1.88 7.20
CA ALA A 129 -7.23 -2.05 5.75
C ALA A 129 -5.84 -2.55 5.30
N LEU A 130 -4.76 -2.02 5.87
CA LEU A 130 -3.40 -2.47 5.56
C LEU A 130 -3.18 -3.93 5.95
N PHE A 131 -3.63 -4.36 7.13
CA PHE A 131 -3.49 -5.76 7.55
C PHE A 131 -4.34 -6.70 6.70
N ILE A 132 -5.60 -6.36 6.42
CA ILE A 132 -6.48 -7.17 5.56
C ILE A 132 -5.88 -7.28 4.15
N TRP A 133 -5.47 -6.15 3.56
CA TRP A 133 -4.90 -6.14 2.22
C TRP A 133 -3.58 -6.90 2.15
N SER A 134 -2.72 -6.74 3.16
CA SER A 134 -1.47 -7.51 3.26
C SER A 134 -1.74 -9.00 3.41
N ALA A 135 -2.73 -9.41 4.19
CA ALA A 135 -3.09 -10.81 4.37
C ALA A 135 -3.61 -11.43 3.06
N LEU A 136 -4.48 -10.71 2.36
CA LEU A 136 -5.00 -11.12 1.06
C LEU A 136 -3.88 -11.26 0.02
N LEU A 137 -3.00 -10.25 -0.08
CA LEU A 137 -1.86 -10.28 -0.99
C LEU A 137 -0.87 -11.39 -0.62
N HIS A 138 -0.59 -11.59 0.67
CA HIS A 138 0.30 -12.64 1.15
C HIS A 138 -0.25 -14.02 0.82
N LEU A 139 -1.55 -14.24 1.01
CA LEU A 139 -2.23 -15.47 0.59
C LEU A 139 -2.09 -15.68 -0.92
N CYS A 140 -2.32 -14.64 -1.73
CA CYS A 140 -2.13 -14.75 -3.18
C CYS A 140 -0.68 -15.09 -3.56
N LEU A 141 0.30 -14.53 -2.85
CA LEU A 141 1.72 -14.86 -3.04
C LEU A 141 2.03 -16.32 -2.66
N VAL A 142 1.39 -16.87 -1.63
CA VAL A 142 1.48 -18.31 -1.31
C VAL A 142 0.91 -19.13 -2.48
N LEU A 143 -0.29 -18.79 -2.97
CA LEU A 143 -0.99 -19.54 -4.02
C LEU A 143 -0.21 -19.59 -5.34
N VAL A 144 0.41 -18.48 -5.76
CA VAL A 144 1.24 -18.42 -6.97
C VAL A 144 2.68 -18.92 -6.76
N GLY A 145 3.00 -19.39 -5.55
CA GLY A 145 4.33 -19.88 -5.18
C GLY A 145 5.40 -18.79 -5.13
N GLY A 146 5.01 -17.52 -5.00
CA GLY A 146 5.91 -16.36 -4.95
C GLY A 146 6.76 -16.28 -3.67
N LEU A 147 6.44 -17.09 -2.64
CA LEU A 147 7.14 -17.07 -1.35
C LEU A 147 8.16 -18.20 -1.16
N LYS A 148 8.37 -19.08 -2.15
CA LYS A 148 9.24 -20.27 -1.98
C LYS A 148 10.67 -19.96 -1.51
N GLN A 149 11.21 -18.81 -1.90
CA GLN A 149 12.57 -18.36 -1.54
C GLN A 149 12.55 -17.18 -0.54
N SER A 150 11.36 -16.80 -0.07
CA SER A 150 11.18 -15.60 0.73
C SER A 150 11.62 -15.84 2.16
N LYS A 151 12.53 -15.00 2.65
CA LYS A 151 12.86 -14.90 4.08
C LYS A 151 12.10 -13.78 4.80
N ALA A 152 11.36 -12.94 4.08
CA ALA A 152 10.69 -11.76 4.67
C ALA A 152 9.33 -12.08 5.33
N GLY A 153 8.77 -13.28 5.09
CA GLY A 153 7.49 -13.72 5.69
C GLY A 153 6.32 -12.77 5.43
N PHE A 154 5.34 -12.74 6.32
CA PHE A 154 4.21 -11.80 6.24
C PHE A 154 4.65 -10.34 6.42
N GLU A 155 5.64 -10.10 7.27
CA GLU A 155 6.17 -8.75 7.53
C GLU A 155 6.68 -8.07 6.26
N GLY A 156 7.37 -8.81 5.40
CA GLY A 156 7.80 -8.29 4.10
C GLY A 156 6.63 -7.84 3.23
N THR A 157 5.55 -8.62 3.17
CA THR A 157 4.35 -8.25 2.41
C THR A 157 3.69 -7.00 3.00
N PHE A 158 3.60 -6.93 4.33
CA PHE A 158 3.07 -5.77 5.03
C PHE A 158 3.89 -4.50 4.77
N ARG A 159 5.22 -4.62 4.74
CA ARG A 159 6.14 -3.52 4.37
C ARG A 159 5.89 -3.05 2.94
N VAL A 160 5.77 -3.98 1.98
CA VAL A 160 5.45 -3.62 0.59
C VAL A 160 4.15 -2.83 0.51
N VAL A 161 3.08 -3.36 1.10
CA VAL A 161 1.76 -2.70 1.09
C VAL A 161 1.83 -1.32 1.76
N SER A 162 2.48 -1.22 2.90
CA SER A 162 2.58 0.03 3.67
C SER A 162 3.37 1.10 2.94
N TYR A 163 4.53 0.78 2.37
CA TYR A 163 5.33 1.75 1.61
C TYR A 163 4.72 2.08 0.25
N ALA A 164 3.99 1.15 -0.36
CA ALA A 164 3.24 1.40 -1.59
C ALA A 164 2.10 2.43 -1.42
N THR A 165 1.73 2.80 -0.19
CA THR A 165 0.73 3.86 0.06
C THR A 165 1.13 5.22 -0.49
N VAL A 166 2.41 5.45 -0.82
CA VAL A 166 2.84 6.67 -1.53
C VAL A 166 2.14 6.85 -2.87
N ALA A 167 1.68 5.77 -3.50
CA ALA A 167 0.86 5.82 -4.71
C ALA A 167 -0.42 6.65 -4.52
N GLN A 168 -0.94 6.76 -3.30
CA GLN A 168 -2.14 7.57 -3.00
C GLN A 168 -1.93 9.05 -3.26
N LEU A 169 -0.69 9.55 -3.37
CA LEU A 169 -0.45 10.92 -3.82
C LEU A 169 -0.92 11.18 -5.25
N GLY A 170 -1.14 10.14 -6.06
CA GLY A 170 -1.82 10.26 -7.34
C GLY A 170 -3.21 10.88 -7.22
N SER A 171 -3.89 10.70 -6.08
CA SER A 171 -5.22 11.29 -5.81
C SER A 171 -5.24 12.82 -5.75
N LEU A 172 -4.08 13.48 -5.74
CA LEU A 172 -3.96 14.93 -5.93
C LEU A 172 -4.43 15.40 -7.31
N ILE A 173 -4.54 14.51 -8.28
CA ILE A 173 -5.03 14.84 -9.62
C ILE A 173 -6.53 14.52 -9.66
N PRO A 174 -7.42 15.51 -9.83
CA PRO A 174 -8.84 15.24 -9.94
C PRO A 174 -9.13 14.39 -11.18
N VAL A 175 -10.14 13.54 -11.12
CA VAL A 175 -10.58 12.60 -12.17
C VAL A 175 -9.57 11.49 -12.52
N PHE A 176 -8.33 11.83 -12.84
CA PHE A 176 -7.29 10.88 -13.25
C PHE A 176 -6.51 10.26 -12.07
N GLY A 177 -6.63 10.82 -10.87
CA GLY A 177 -5.84 10.42 -9.72
C GLY A 177 -6.05 8.97 -9.30
N SER A 178 -7.25 8.41 -9.52
CA SER A 178 -7.55 6.99 -9.28
C SER A 178 -6.74 6.07 -10.20
N VAL A 179 -6.62 6.42 -11.49
CA VAL A 179 -5.83 5.67 -12.47
C VAL A 179 -4.34 5.77 -12.15
N VAL A 180 -3.85 6.97 -11.84
CA VAL A 180 -2.45 7.17 -11.44
C VAL A 180 -2.12 6.38 -10.18
N THR A 181 -3.00 6.42 -9.18
CA THR A 181 -2.85 5.65 -7.94
C THR A 181 -2.81 4.16 -8.24
N LEU A 182 -3.76 3.62 -9.01
CA LEU A 182 -3.83 2.21 -9.34
C LEU A 182 -2.57 1.72 -10.06
N VAL A 183 -2.15 2.42 -11.11
CA VAL A 183 -0.96 2.06 -11.88
C VAL A 183 0.28 2.09 -11.00
N TRP A 184 0.46 3.15 -10.21
CA TRP A 184 1.63 3.30 -9.36
C TRP A 184 1.65 2.28 -8.20
N THR A 185 0.49 1.93 -7.62
CA THR A 185 0.37 0.84 -6.65
C THR A 185 0.82 -0.50 -7.23
N ILE A 186 0.45 -0.80 -8.49
CA ILE A 186 0.90 -2.02 -9.16
C ILE A 186 2.41 -2.00 -9.36
N VAL A 187 2.98 -0.88 -9.84
CA VAL A 187 4.44 -0.72 -10.02
C VAL A 187 5.17 -0.94 -8.70
N LEU A 188 4.79 -0.23 -7.64
CA LEU A 188 5.41 -0.37 -6.31
C LEU A 188 5.21 -1.76 -5.73
N GLY A 189 4.04 -2.36 -5.92
CA GLY A 189 3.75 -3.72 -5.49
C GLY A 189 4.68 -4.72 -6.15
N VAL A 190 4.80 -4.70 -7.48
CA VAL A 190 5.68 -5.63 -8.22
C VAL A 190 7.13 -5.47 -7.79
N VAL A 191 7.64 -4.23 -7.75
CA VAL A 191 9.03 -3.96 -7.36
C VAL A 191 9.28 -4.37 -5.90
N GLY A 192 8.37 -4.05 -4.98
CA GLY A 192 8.50 -4.40 -3.57
C GLY A 192 8.45 -5.90 -3.33
N ILE A 193 7.50 -6.60 -3.95
CA ILE A 193 7.35 -8.06 -3.80
C ILE A 193 8.59 -8.77 -4.38
N THR A 194 9.05 -8.38 -5.56
CA THR A 194 10.24 -9.00 -6.18
C THR A 194 11.51 -8.73 -5.35
N SER A 195 11.67 -7.52 -4.81
CA SER A 195 12.81 -7.16 -3.96
C SER A 195 12.84 -7.92 -2.63
N LEU A 196 11.72 -7.90 -1.88
CA LEU A 196 11.66 -8.44 -0.50
C LEU A 196 11.40 -9.95 -0.45
N HIS A 197 10.63 -10.50 -1.39
CA HIS A 197 10.31 -11.93 -1.41
C HIS A 197 11.18 -12.76 -2.35
N LYS A 198 12.09 -12.11 -3.12
CA LYS A 198 12.91 -12.76 -4.16
C LYS A 198 12.06 -13.59 -5.14
N SER A 199 10.87 -13.08 -5.43
CA SER A 199 9.93 -13.69 -6.37
C SER A 199 10.21 -13.23 -7.80
N SER A 200 9.69 -13.96 -8.77
CA SER A 200 9.69 -13.49 -10.17
C SER A 200 8.64 -12.39 -10.39
N GLN A 201 8.86 -11.53 -11.38
CA GLN A 201 7.89 -10.48 -11.74
C GLN A 201 6.52 -11.06 -12.09
N GLY A 202 6.47 -12.19 -12.82
CA GLY A 202 5.21 -12.85 -13.17
C GLY A 202 4.41 -13.30 -11.94
N GLN A 203 5.08 -13.81 -10.90
CA GLN A 203 4.42 -14.18 -9.64
C GLN A 203 3.91 -12.94 -8.90
N ALA A 204 4.69 -11.87 -8.85
CA ALA A 204 4.27 -10.62 -8.21
C ALA A 204 3.04 -9.99 -8.92
N ILE A 205 3.07 -9.92 -10.25
CA ILE A 205 1.94 -9.43 -11.06
C ILE A 205 0.72 -10.32 -10.84
N ALA A 206 0.85 -11.65 -10.94
CA ALA A 206 -0.26 -12.57 -10.71
C ALA A 206 -0.88 -12.39 -9.32
N ALA A 207 -0.06 -12.30 -8.27
CA ALA A 207 -0.53 -12.11 -6.90
C ALA A 207 -1.27 -10.78 -6.68
N LEU A 208 -0.91 -9.71 -7.39
CA LEU A 208 -1.61 -8.42 -7.34
C LEU A 208 -2.90 -8.41 -8.16
N LEU A 209 -2.91 -9.09 -9.31
CA LEU A 209 -4.07 -9.11 -10.21
C LEU A 209 -5.21 -10.00 -9.71
N ILE A 210 -4.91 -11.09 -8.99
CA ILE A 210 -5.95 -11.98 -8.43
C ILE A 210 -6.94 -11.21 -7.52
N PRO A 211 -6.51 -10.51 -6.46
CA PRO A 211 -7.43 -9.80 -5.59
C PRO A 211 -8.04 -8.57 -6.29
N LEU A 212 -7.32 -7.93 -7.21
CA LEU A 212 -7.84 -6.82 -8.00
C LEU A 212 -8.99 -7.27 -8.92
N ALA A 213 -8.82 -8.39 -9.63
CA ALA A 213 -9.85 -8.97 -10.49
C ALA A 213 -11.08 -9.39 -9.69
N LEU A 214 -10.88 -10.01 -8.51
CA LEU A 214 -11.97 -10.37 -7.60
C LEU A 214 -12.73 -9.11 -7.13
N CYS A 215 -12.01 -8.05 -6.76
CA CYS A 215 -12.61 -6.78 -6.37
C CYS A 215 -13.44 -6.18 -7.52
N CYS A 216 -12.88 -6.12 -8.74
CA CYS A 216 -13.59 -5.63 -9.92
C CYS A 216 -14.84 -6.45 -10.22
N LEU A 217 -14.78 -7.78 -10.11
CA LEU A 217 -15.94 -8.66 -10.29
C LEU A 217 -17.03 -8.36 -9.25
N CYS A 218 -16.68 -8.24 -7.97
CA CYS A 218 -17.63 -7.92 -6.91
C CYS A 218 -18.32 -6.55 -7.14
N VAL A 219 -17.55 -5.54 -7.55
CA VAL A 219 -18.10 -4.20 -7.86
C VAL A 219 -19.06 -4.26 -9.06
N MET A 220 -18.70 -4.97 -10.13
CA MET A 220 -19.60 -5.13 -11.29
C MET A 220 -20.91 -5.82 -10.91
N LEU A 221 -20.85 -6.91 -10.16
CA LEU A 221 -22.04 -7.64 -9.71
C LEU A 221 -22.94 -6.78 -8.81
N PHE A 222 -22.35 -5.99 -7.92
CA PHE A 222 -23.08 -5.05 -7.06
C PHE A 222 -23.76 -3.93 -7.86
N MET A 223 -23.08 -3.37 -8.85
CA MET A 223 -23.67 -2.34 -9.72
C MET A 223 -24.82 -2.90 -10.56
N MET A 224 -24.69 -4.14 -11.05
CA MET A 224 -25.75 -4.82 -11.79
C MET A 224 -26.98 -5.09 -10.92
N SER A 225 -26.81 -5.47 -9.66
CA SER A 225 -27.94 -5.72 -8.75
C SER A 225 -28.70 -4.45 -8.39
N ILE A 226 -27.98 -3.34 -8.16
CA ILE A 226 -28.62 -2.02 -7.97
C ILE A 226 -29.37 -1.60 -9.23
N GLY A 227 -28.76 -1.71 -10.41
CA GLY A 227 -29.39 -1.35 -11.67
C GLY A 227 -30.66 -2.14 -11.94
N ALA A 228 -30.63 -3.46 -11.72
CA ALA A 228 -31.81 -4.32 -11.84
C ALA A 228 -32.91 -3.94 -10.84
N GLY A 229 -32.54 -3.64 -9.59
CA GLY A 229 -33.49 -3.20 -8.57
C GLY A 229 -34.17 -1.87 -8.90
N LEU A 230 -33.41 -0.89 -9.40
CA LEU A 230 -33.95 0.40 -9.83
C LEU A 230 -34.91 0.23 -11.02
N LEU A 231 -34.53 -0.54 -12.04
CA LEU A 231 -35.40 -0.81 -13.19
C LEU A 231 -36.71 -1.51 -12.77
N ALA A 232 -36.64 -2.47 -11.85
CA ALA A 232 -37.82 -3.13 -11.31
C ALA A 232 -38.73 -2.16 -10.53
N ALA A 233 -38.15 -1.23 -9.75
CA ALA A 233 -38.91 -0.22 -9.03
C ALA A 233 -39.61 0.78 -9.95
N PHE A 234 -38.98 1.18 -11.06
CA PHE A 234 -39.61 2.03 -12.07
C PHE A 234 -40.74 1.30 -12.82
N ALA A 235 -40.53 0.03 -13.17
CA ALA A 235 -41.55 -0.79 -13.83
C ALA A 235 -42.78 -1.06 -12.94
N ALA A 236 -42.64 -1.00 -11.61
CA ALA A 236 -43.76 -1.15 -10.67
C ALA A 236 -44.60 0.13 -10.48
N GLN A 237 -44.15 1.28 -10.99
CA GLN A 237 -44.82 2.58 -10.86
C GLN A 237 -45.56 3.04 -12.13
N GLY A 238 -45.39 2.33 -13.25
CA GLY A 238 -46.08 2.59 -14.53
C GLY A 238 -47.15 1.55 -14.83
#